data_AF-A0A415ELR2-F1
#
_entry.id   AF-A0A415ELR2-F1
#
_cell.length_a   1.000
_cell.length_b   1.000
_cell.length_c   1.000
_cell.angle_alpha   90.00
_cell.angle_beta   90.00
_cell.angle_gamma   90.00
#
_symmetry.space_group_name_H-M   'P 1'
#
loop_
_entity.id
_entity.type
_entity.pdbx_description
1 polymer ?
#
loop_
_entity_poly.entity_id
_entity_poly.type
_entity_poly.pdbx_seq_one_letter_code
_entity_poly.pdbx_strand_id
1 'polypeptide(L)'
;MQLQALVYFSDHGEDLELTHTASPFKFNMVRIPLWIYLSPSYQAAYPETVKVLRQHESAIFTNDLVFDTMSGLLQAPSNFYDARHDLTQPDYQLTQDNALTLHGKKKISEE
;
A
#
# COMPACT_ATOMS: atom_id res chain seq x y z
N MET A 1 -20.72 1.34 -17.80
CA MET A 1 -19.41 1.36 -17.12
C MET A 1 -19.52 0.46 -15.89
N GLN A 2 -18.73 -0.61 -15.80
CA GLN A 2 -18.70 -1.50 -14.63
C GLN A 2 -17.41 -1.25 -13.86
N LEU A 3 -17.51 -1.14 -12.53
CA LEU A 3 -16.36 -1.01 -11.64
C LEU A 3 -15.34 -2.11 -11.94
N GLN A 4 -14.08 -1.73 -12.16
CA GLN A 4 -12.99 -2.69 -12.43
C GLN A 4 -12.19 -2.97 -11.16
N ALA A 5 -11.77 -1.92 -10.48
CA ALA A 5 -11.09 -1.99 -9.20
C ALA A 5 -11.60 -0.86 -8.29
N LEU A 6 -11.56 -1.10 -6.99
CA LEU A 6 -11.70 -0.08 -5.95
C LEU A 6 -10.53 -0.21 -5.00
N VAL A 7 -9.86 0.91 -4.74
CA VAL A 7 -8.76 1.00 -3.78
C VAL A 7 -9.17 1.99 -2.71
N TYR A 8 -9.10 1.55 -1.45
CA TYR A 8 -9.34 2.39 -0.29
C TYR A 8 -8.14 2.30 0.64
N PHE A 9 -7.64 3.45 1.08
CA PHE A 9 -6.66 3.56 2.14
C PHE A 9 -6.90 4.86 2.91
N SER A 10 -6.50 4.88 4.18
CA SER A 10 -6.55 6.11 4.97
C SER A 10 -5.30 6.96 4.70
N ASP A 11 -5.43 8.27 4.79
CA ASP A 11 -4.30 9.20 4.72
C ASP A 11 -3.43 9.11 5.99
N HIS A 12 -4.06 8.89 7.15
CA HIS A 12 -3.41 8.64 8.42
C HIS A 12 -4.24 7.74 9.35
N GLY A 13 -3.62 7.30 10.45
CA GLY A 13 -4.30 6.71 11.62
C GLY A 13 -4.61 7.77 12.67
N GLU A 14 -5.01 7.38 13.88
CA GLU A 14 -5.35 8.33 14.95
C GLU A 14 -4.96 7.77 16.32
N ASP A 15 -4.37 8.62 17.17
CA ASP A 15 -4.36 8.35 18.61
C ASP A 15 -5.58 9.00 19.26
N LEU A 16 -6.36 8.23 20.02
CA LEU A 16 -7.63 8.71 20.58
C LEU A 16 -7.47 9.79 21.66
N GLU A 17 -6.27 9.96 22.21
CA GLU A 17 -5.96 11.01 23.20
C GLU A 17 -5.17 12.17 22.59
N LEU A 18 -4.16 11.87 21.78
CA LEU A 18 -3.18 12.84 21.26
C LEU A 18 -3.46 13.29 19.83
N THR A 19 -4.53 12.78 19.21
CA THR A 19 -4.89 12.98 17.80
C THR A 19 -3.79 12.48 16.85
N HIS A 20 -3.61 13.08 15.67
CA HIS A 20 -2.61 12.66 14.66
C HIS A 20 -1.49 13.71 14.46
N THR A 21 -0.96 14.27 15.56
CA THR A 21 0.18 15.21 15.47
C THR A 21 1.52 14.49 15.32
N ALA A 22 2.51 15.12 14.68
CA ALA A 22 3.84 14.54 14.50
C ALA A 22 4.67 14.46 15.80
N SER A 23 4.24 15.17 16.86
CA SER A 23 4.91 15.19 18.16
C SER A 23 3.92 15.59 19.26
N PRO A 24 3.68 14.74 20.28
CA PRO A 24 4.28 13.42 20.48
C PRO A 24 3.79 12.39 19.44
N PHE A 25 4.70 11.53 18.96
CA PHE A 25 4.38 10.47 18.00
C PHE A 25 4.01 9.16 18.69
N LYS A 26 2.98 8.48 18.18
CA LYS A 26 2.64 7.08 18.50
C LYS A 26 2.36 6.30 17.20
N PHE A 27 2.67 5.01 17.18
CA PHE A 27 2.55 4.17 15.97
C PHE A 27 1.10 4.01 15.46
N ASN A 28 0.10 4.06 16.34
CA ASN A 28 -1.32 4.05 15.93
C ASN A 28 -1.72 5.25 15.06
N MET A 29 -0.98 6.37 15.10
CA MET A 29 -1.21 7.52 14.22
C MET A 29 -0.84 7.27 12.76
N VAL A 30 -0.07 6.21 12.46
CA VAL A 30 0.41 5.89 11.10
C VAL A 30 0.01 4.51 10.62
N ARG A 31 -0.65 3.71 11.47
CA ARG A 31 -1.22 2.43 11.08
C ARG A 31 -2.54 2.66 10.33
N ILE A 32 -2.53 2.40 9.03
CA ILE A 32 -3.67 2.64 8.14
C ILE A 32 -4.23 1.35 7.54
N PRO A 33 -5.54 1.31 7.20
CA PRO A 33 -6.09 0.24 6.37
C PRO A 33 -5.68 0.43 4.90
N LEU A 34 -5.52 -0.67 4.17
CA LEU A 34 -5.51 -0.73 2.71
C LEU A 34 -6.45 -1.85 2.25
N TRP A 35 -7.37 -1.54 1.34
CA TRP A 35 -8.35 -2.46 0.79
C TRP A 35 -8.33 -2.34 -0.73
N ILE A 36 -8.14 -3.47 -1.42
CA ILE A 36 -8.19 -3.56 -2.87
C ILE A 36 -9.29 -4.57 -3.24
N TYR A 37 -10.34 -4.07 -3.90
CA TYR A 37 -11.37 -4.87 -4.52
C TYR A 37 -11.12 -4.94 -6.03
N LEU A 38 -11.25 -6.14 -6.61
CA LEU A 38 -11.13 -6.39 -8.03
C LEU A 38 -12.40 -7.09 -8.54
N SER A 39 -13.01 -6.56 -9.60
CA SER A 39 -14.21 -7.16 -10.19
C SER A 39 -13.91 -8.51 -10.85
N PRO A 40 -14.93 -9.38 -11.08
CA PRO A 40 -14.71 -10.63 -11.82
C PRO A 40 -14.12 -10.44 -13.21
N SER A 41 -14.48 -9.35 -13.91
CA SER A 41 -13.92 -9.04 -15.23
C SER A 41 -12.45 -8.62 -15.15
N TYR A 42 -12.07 -7.84 -14.14
CA TYR A 42 -10.66 -7.53 -13.88
C TYR A 42 -9.87 -8.81 -13.57
N GLN A 43 -10.42 -9.66 -12.70
CA GLN A 43 -9.76 -10.91 -12.30
C GLN A 43 -9.53 -11.85 -13.48
N ALA A 44 -10.48 -11.93 -14.41
CA ALA A 44 -10.36 -12.71 -15.63
C ALA A 44 -9.34 -12.12 -16.62
N ALA A 45 -9.25 -10.79 -16.70
CA ALA A 45 -8.31 -10.11 -17.60
C ALA A 45 -6.86 -10.16 -17.11
N TYR A 46 -6.64 -10.05 -15.79
CA TYR A 46 -5.31 -9.95 -15.18
C TYR A 46 -5.11 -10.96 -14.03
N PRO A 47 -5.18 -12.27 -14.30
CA PRO A 47 -5.13 -13.30 -13.27
C PRO A 47 -3.80 -13.32 -12.50
N GLU A 48 -2.68 -13.01 -13.15
CA GLU A 48 -1.37 -12.96 -12.47
C GLU A 48 -1.28 -11.79 -11.47
N THR A 49 -1.77 -10.59 -11.82
CA THR A 49 -1.87 -9.46 -10.89
C THR A 49 -2.68 -9.83 -9.65
N VAL A 50 -3.79 -10.54 -9.83
CA VAL A 50 -4.66 -10.97 -8.72
C VAL A 50 -3.94 -11.98 -7.83
N LYS A 51 -3.23 -12.94 -8.43
CA LYS A 51 -2.44 -13.93 -7.71
C LYS A 51 -1.33 -13.28 -6.87
N VAL A 52 -0.59 -12.32 -7.44
CA VAL A 52 0.46 -11.60 -6.71
C VAL A 52 -0.13 -10.78 -5.56
N LEU A 53 -1.22 -10.03 -5.79
CA LEU A 53 -1.89 -9.29 -4.73
C LEU A 53 -2.37 -10.20 -3.57
N ARG A 54 -2.83 -11.42 -3.88
CA ARG A 54 -3.18 -12.41 -2.85
C ARG A 54 -1.96 -12.89 -2.07
N GLN A 55 -0.81 -13.05 -2.71
CA GLN A 55 0.45 -13.39 -2.02
C GLN A 55 0.92 -12.25 -1.12
N HIS A 56 0.58 -11.00 -1.45
CA HIS A 56 0.92 -9.81 -0.68
C HIS A 56 -0.17 -9.35 0.30
N GLU A 57 -1.18 -10.17 0.59
CA GLU A 57 -2.27 -9.79 1.50
C GLU A 57 -1.79 -9.39 2.91
N SER A 58 -0.65 -9.95 3.35
CA SER A 58 -0.01 -9.62 4.64
C SER A 58 1.30 -8.86 4.48
N ALA A 59 1.62 -8.36 3.28
CA ALA A 59 2.81 -7.55 3.06
C ALA A 59 2.69 -6.20 3.77
N ILE A 60 3.82 -5.64 4.19
CA ILE A 60 3.88 -4.27 4.69
C ILE A 60 3.52 -3.33 3.54
N PHE A 61 2.74 -2.28 3.84
CA PHE A 61 2.42 -1.20 2.91
C PHE A 61 2.55 0.15 3.62
N THR A 62 3.03 1.15 2.90
CA THR A 62 3.02 2.56 3.30
C THR A 62 2.36 3.39 2.19
N ASN A 63 1.64 4.45 2.56
CA ASN A 63 0.79 5.20 1.63
C ASN A 63 1.56 5.92 0.50
N ASP A 64 2.85 6.17 0.68
CA ASP A 64 3.75 6.70 -0.36
C ASP A 64 3.93 5.73 -1.55
N LEU A 65 3.69 4.44 -1.36
CA LEU A 65 3.78 3.42 -2.43
C LEU A 65 2.49 3.28 -3.27
N VAL A 66 1.47 4.10 -2.98
CA VAL A 66 0.19 4.03 -3.69
C VAL A 66 0.35 4.33 -5.18
N PHE A 67 1.29 5.18 -5.56
CA PHE A 67 1.54 5.52 -6.96
C PHE A 67 1.90 4.28 -7.79
N ASP A 68 2.93 3.54 -7.37
CA ASP A 68 3.40 2.36 -8.09
C ASP A 68 2.36 1.24 -8.09
N THR A 69 1.70 1.02 -6.95
CA THR A 69 0.60 0.04 -6.84
C THR A 69 -0.58 0.38 -7.77
N MET A 70 -0.95 1.66 -7.87
CA MET A 70 -2.00 2.11 -8.79
C MET A 70 -1.57 1.97 -10.25
N SER A 71 -0.32 2.27 -10.60
CA SER A 71 0.22 2.05 -11.94
C SER A 71 0.14 0.59 -12.37
N GLY A 72 0.47 -0.34 -11.47
CA GLY A 72 0.31 -1.77 -11.69
C GLY A 72 -1.15 -2.20 -11.86
N LEU A 73 -2.04 -1.74 -10.97
CA LEU A 73 -3.48 -2.01 -11.08
C LEU A 73 -4.10 -1.49 -12.38
N LEU A 74 -3.69 -0.31 -12.84
CA LEU A 74 -4.14 0.29 -14.09
C LEU A 74 -3.51 -0.35 -15.33
N GLN A 75 -2.51 -1.23 -15.15
CA GLN A 75 -1.74 -1.85 -16.23
C GLN A 75 -1.08 -0.80 -17.14
N ALA A 76 -0.60 0.29 -16.52
CA ALA A 76 -0.09 1.47 -17.20
C ALA A 76 1.17 2.02 -16.49
N PRO A 77 2.30 1.29 -16.52
CA PRO A 77 3.55 1.76 -15.95
C PRO A 77 4.08 2.98 -16.71
N SER A 78 4.77 3.88 -16.00
CA SER A 78 5.41 5.07 -16.56
C SER A 78 6.93 5.01 -16.40
N ASN A 79 7.65 6.02 -16.89
CA ASN A 79 9.09 6.15 -16.65
C ASN A 79 9.46 6.54 -15.21
N PHE A 80 8.47 6.83 -14.36
CA PHE A 80 8.64 7.10 -12.92
C PHE A 80 8.25 5.92 -12.04
N TYR A 81 7.76 4.83 -12.64
CA TYR A 81 7.31 3.63 -11.96
C TYR A 81 8.49 2.78 -11.49
N ASP A 82 8.37 2.21 -10.29
CA ASP A 82 9.30 1.22 -9.74
C ASP A 82 8.55 -0.03 -9.27
N ALA A 83 8.79 -1.15 -9.96
CA ALA A 83 8.19 -2.45 -9.65
C ALA A 83 8.45 -2.93 -8.22
N ARG A 84 9.54 -2.46 -7.59
CA ARG A 84 9.91 -2.82 -6.22
C ARG A 84 8.98 -2.22 -5.16
N HIS A 85 8.20 -1.21 -5.54
CA HIS A 85 7.23 -0.48 -4.71
C HIS A 85 5.77 -0.81 -5.07
N ASP A 86 5.55 -1.72 -6.01
CA ASP A 86 4.23 -2.08 -6.50
C ASP A 86 3.76 -3.42 -5.91
N LEU A 87 2.69 -3.39 -5.11
CA LEU A 87 2.09 -4.62 -4.53
C LEU A 87 1.59 -5.61 -5.59
N THR A 88 1.38 -5.18 -6.83
CA THR A 88 0.96 -6.04 -7.95
C THR A 88 2.11 -6.77 -8.64
N GLN A 89 3.37 -6.47 -8.28
CA GLN A 89 4.55 -7.10 -8.85
C GLN A 89 5.20 -8.10 -7.89
N PRO A 90 5.70 -9.24 -8.39
CA PRO A 90 6.39 -10.23 -7.55
C PRO A 90 7.72 -9.73 -6.97
N ASP A 91 8.29 -8.66 -7.51
CA ASP A 91 9.55 -8.05 -7.03
C ASP A 91 9.32 -6.99 -5.94
N TYR A 92 8.17 -6.98 -5.27
CA TYR A 92 7.91 -6.05 -4.16
C TYR A 92 8.93 -6.23 -3.02
N GLN A 93 9.61 -5.16 -2.60
CA GLN A 93 10.77 -5.24 -1.68
C GLN A 93 10.58 -4.53 -0.33
N LEU A 94 9.41 -3.97 -0.04
CA LEU A 94 9.16 -3.38 1.27
C LEU A 94 8.98 -4.49 2.32
N THR A 95 9.71 -4.37 3.42
CA THR A 95 9.75 -5.31 4.53
C THR A 95 9.69 -4.57 5.85
N GLN A 96 9.46 -5.27 6.96
CA GLN A 96 9.46 -4.67 8.28
C GLN A 96 10.79 -3.98 8.64
N ASP A 97 11.92 -4.51 8.13
CA ASP A 97 13.27 -4.02 8.46
C ASP A 97 13.67 -2.72 7.74
N ASN A 98 13.08 -2.47 6.56
CA ASN A 98 13.39 -1.32 5.71
C ASN A 98 12.23 -0.30 5.60
N ALA A 99 11.03 -0.64 6.04
CA ALA A 99 9.90 0.28 6.04
C ALA A 99 10.06 1.38 7.09
N LEU A 100 9.81 2.61 6.64
CA LEU A 100 9.95 3.82 7.45
C LEU A 100 8.61 4.55 7.57
N THR A 101 8.50 5.33 8.65
CA THR A 101 7.40 6.24 8.91
C THR A 101 7.93 7.56 9.48
N LEU A 102 7.02 8.50 9.80
CA LEU A 102 7.36 9.82 10.34
C LEU A 102 8.40 10.56 9.47
N HIS A 103 8.10 10.71 8.17
CA HIS A 103 8.99 11.33 7.18
C HIS A 103 10.38 10.67 7.11
N GLY A 104 10.44 9.34 7.19
CA GLY A 104 11.69 8.58 7.10
C GLY A 104 12.50 8.50 8.39
N LYS A 105 11.97 9.00 9.52
CA LYS A 105 12.72 9.12 10.78
C LYS A 105 12.61 7.92 11.70
N LYS A 106 11.58 7.09 11.54
CA LYS A 106 11.34 5.91 12.38
C LYS A 106 11.15 4.67 11.53
N LYS A 107 11.73 3.54 11.96
CA LYS A 107 11.39 2.24 11.37
C LYS A 107 10.06 1.76 11.93
N ILE A 108 9.26 1.11 11.11
CA ILE A 108 8.03 0.48 11.62
C ILE A 108 8.33 -0.69 12.56
N SER A 109 9.52 -1.29 12.46
CA SER A 109 10.00 -2.33 13.38
C SER A 109 10.23 -1.84 14.82
N GLU A 110 10.13 -0.54 15.07
CA GLU A 110 10.18 0.06 16.41
C GLU A 110 8.81 0.08 17.12
N GLU A 111 7.72 -0.31 16.45
CA GLU A 111 6.40 -0.56 17.07
C GLU A 111 6.48 -1.70 18.10
#